data_AF-A0A661B931-F1
#
_entry.id   AF-A0A661B931-F1
#
_cell.length_a   1.000
_cell.length_b   1.000
_cell.length_c   1.000
_cell.angle_alpha   90.00
_cell.angle_beta   90.00
_cell.angle_gamma   90.00
#
_symmetry.space_group_name_H-M   'P 1'
#
loop_
_entity.id
_entity.type
_entity.pdbx_description
1 polymer ?
#
loop_
_entity_poly.entity_id
_entity_poly.type
_entity_poly.pdbx_seq_one_letter_code
_entity_poly.pdbx_strand_id
1 'polypeptide(L)' 'MTSVPENKVLAAPLAGVSDSVYRRWARRFGAGMVFTEMVS' A
#
# COMPACT_ATOMS: atom_id res chain seq x y z
N MET A 1 -6.85 -19.44 4.98
CA MET A 1 -6.65 -17.98 5.07
C MET A 1 -5.41 -17.65 4.26
N THR A 2 -5.58 -17.30 2.98
CA THR A 2 -4.44 -17.06 2.07
C THR A 2 -3.95 -15.64 2.32
N SER A 3 -2.69 -15.49 2.74
CA SER A 3 -2.07 -14.22 3.15
C SER A 3 -1.76 -13.27 1.99
N VAL A 4 -1.98 -13.70 0.74
CA VAL A 4 -1.61 -12.96 -0.46
C VAL A 4 -2.87 -12.36 -1.08
N PRO A 5 -2.93 -11.03 -1.31
CA PRO A 5 -4.07 -10.40 -1.98
C PRO A 5 -4.26 -11.00 -3.38
N GLU A 6 -5.52 -11.09 -3.81
CA GLU A 6 -5.88 -11.56 -5.16
C GLU A 6 -5.28 -10.62 -6.21
N ASN A 7 -5.39 -9.32 -5.98
CA ASN A 7 -4.73 -8.29 -6.77
C ASN A 7 -3.23 -8.22 -6.43
N LYS A 8 -2.39 -8.50 -7.43
CA LYS A 8 -0.91 -8.59 -7.31
C LYS A 8 -0.19 -7.25 -7.46
N VAL A 9 -0.91 -6.13 -7.56
CA VAL A 9 -0.33 -4.79 -7.55
C VAL A 9 -0.12 -4.36 -6.10
N LEU A 10 1.14 -4.22 -5.69
CA LEU A 10 1.53 -3.85 -4.33
C LEU A 10 2.21 -2.48 -4.35
N ALA A 11 1.71 -1.52 -3.55
CA ALA A 11 2.35 -0.22 -3.41
C ALA A 11 3.43 -0.27 -2.34
N ALA A 12 4.70 -0.09 -2.73
CA ALA A 12 5.87 -0.16 -1.86
C ALA A 12 5.84 0.85 -0.69
N PRO A 13 6.50 0.54 0.46
CA PRO A 13 6.73 1.50 1.53
C PRO A 13 7.78 2.53 1.09
N LEU A 14 7.44 3.81 1.16
CA LEU A 14 8.28 4.92 0.69
C LEU A 14 8.29 6.02 1.74
N ALA A 15 9.38 6.15 2.49
CA ALA A 15 9.52 7.18 3.52
C ALA A 15 9.37 8.60 2.93
N GLY A 16 8.55 9.43 3.58
CA GLY A 16 8.14 10.75 3.11
C GLY A 16 7.07 10.75 2.01
N VAL A 17 6.61 9.58 1.53
CA VAL A 17 5.66 9.47 0.40
C VAL A 17 4.44 8.63 0.75
N SER A 18 4.61 7.44 1.35
CA SER A 18 3.52 6.48 1.59
C SER A 18 2.65 6.82 2.80
N ASP A 19 2.20 8.05 2.89
CA ASP A 19 1.36 8.59 3.95
C ASP A 19 -0.11 8.13 3.85
N SER A 20 -0.99 8.68 4.70
CA SER A 20 -2.41 8.30 4.69
C SER A 20 -3.17 8.70 3.41
N VAL A 21 -2.75 9.78 2.74
CA VAL A 21 -3.39 10.30 1.53
C VAL A 21 -2.97 9.45 0.34
N TYR A 22 -1.67 9.22 0.16
CA TYR A 22 -1.12 8.33 -0.86
C TYR A 22 -1.74 6.94 -0.78
N ARG A 23 -1.78 6.32 0.41
CA ARG A 23 -2.31 4.95 0.58
C ARG A 23 -3.79 4.84 0.26
N ARG A 24 -4.58 5.90 0.49
CA ARG A 24 -6.01 5.93 0.11
C ARG A 24 -6.17 6.00 -1.40
N TRP A 25 -5.39 6.85 -2.07
CA TRP A 25 -5.40 6.95 -3.53
C TRP A 25 -4.88 5.69 -4.19
N ALA A 26 -3.78 5.11 -3.72
CA ALA A 26 -3.23 3.87 -4.24
C ALA A 26 -4.26 2.72 -4.20
N ARG A 27 -5.02 2.57 -3.10
CA ARG A 27 -6.14 1.62 -3.04
C ARG A 27 -7.23 1.96 -4.04
N ARG A 28 -7.63 3.23 -4.14
CA ARG A 28 -8.66 3.69 -5.07
C ARG A 28 -8.30 3.46 -6.54
N PHE A 29 -7.01 3.51 -6.87
CA PHE A 29 -6.48 3.27 -8.23
C PHE A 29 -6.05 1.83 -8.49
N GLY A 30 -6.38 0.88 -7.60
CA GLY A 30 -6.21 -0.55 -7.88
C GLY A 30 -4.96 -1.19 -7.27
N ALA A 31 -4.37 -0.63 -6.21
CA ALA A 31 -3.41 -1.39 -5.40
C ALA A 31 -4.15 -2.42 -4.53
N GLY A 32 -3.74 -3.69 -4.65
CA GLY A 32 -4.26 -4.80 -3.85
C GLY A 32 -3.75 -4.79 -2.40
N MET A 33 -2.57 -4.22 -2.18
CA MET A 33 -2.01 -3.96 -0.86
C MET A 33 -1.16 -2.69 -0.90
N VAL A 34 -1.15 -1.97 0.22
CA VAL A 34 -0.34 -0.76 0.39
C VAL A 34 0.33 -0.82 1.75
N PHE A 35 1.60 -0.43 1.82
CA PHE A 35 2.38 -0.40 3.05
C PHE A 35 2.45 1.01 3.62
N THR A 36 2.60 1.13 4.95
CA THR A 36 2.94 2.38 5.61
C THR A 36 4.41 2.70 5.40
N GLU A 37 4.81 3.90 5.78
CA GLU A 37 6.22 4.21 6.00
C GLU A 37 6.82 3.32 7.10
N MET A 38 8.15 3.30 7.17
CA MET A 38 8.87 2.65 8.27
C MET A 38 8.44 3.29 9.59
N VAL A 39 8.24 2.45 10.61
CA VAL A 39 7.95 2.88 11.98
C VAL A 39 9.24 2.73 12.78
N SER A 40 9.60 3.75 13.56
CA SER A 40 10.74 3.70 14.48
C SER A 40 10.44 2.92 15.75
#